data_AF-A0A1V2LW60-F1
#
_entry.id   AF-A0A1V2LW60-F1
#
_cell.length_a   1.000
_cell.length_b   1.000
_cell.length_c   1.000
_cell.angle_alpha   90.00
_cell.angle_beta   90.00
_cell.angle_gamma   90.00
#
_symmetry.space_group_name_H-M   'P 1'
#
loop_
_entity.id
_entity.type
_entity.pdbx_description
1 polymer ?
#
loop_
_entity_poly.entity_id
_entity_poly.type
_entity_poly.pdbx_seq_one_letter_code
_entity_poly.pdbx_strand_id
1 'polypeptide(L)'
;MFGLFGNNDGVFLSRGDFKNAEVDNYISYEDGEFVCFLIKSPDEEHCFTNKGYYRLKGTDLDRYEFNRHKLEDVEFELAGRFDGDVEVKFIIGGDKINVDINKAQSEQAKDLYKILYKLSSVQNFEEDDYSDVFEQFLDN
;
A
#
# COMPACT_ATOMS: atom_id res chain seq x y z
N MET A 1 -4.30 3.91 27.57
CA MET A 1 -5.13 2.70 27.40
C MET A 1 -6.18 3.03 26.36
N PHE A 2 -5.84 2.86 25.08
CA PHE A 2 -6.79 3.08 23.97
C PHE A 2 -7.54 1.75 23.76
N GLY A 3 -8.88 1.82 23.81
CA GLY A 3 -9.73 0.68 23.58
C GLY A 3 -9.69 0.29 22.10
N LEU A 4 -8.88 -0.73 21.79
CA LEU A 4 -8.95 -1.49 20.55
C LEU A 4 -10.16 -2.43 20.65
N PHE A 5 -11.33 -1.97 20.22
CA PHE A 5 -12.42 -2.87 19.89
C PHE A 5 -12.25 -3.31 18.43
N GLY A 6 -11.78 -4.55 18.23
CA GLY A 6 -12.42 -5.50 17.32
C GLY A 6 -12.22 -5.42 15.81
N ASN A 7 -11.35 -4.56 15.29
CA ASN A 7 -11.21 -4.39 13.84
C ASN A 7 -9.82 -4.83 13.36
N ASN A 8 -9.78 -5.77 12.41
CA ASN A 8 -8.54 -6.23 11.75
C ASN A 8 -8.08 -5.26 10.65
N ASP A 9 -8.55 -4.01 10.68
CA ASP A 9 -8.23 -2.98 9.71
C ASP A 9 -6.74 -2.61 9.81
N GLY A 10 -6.14 -2.36 8.66
CA GLY A 10 -4.77 -1.87 8.55
C GLY A 10 -4.62 -0.44 9.06
N VAL A 11 -3.43 -0.15 9.60
CA VAL A 11 -3.02 1.21 9.93
C VAL A 11 -1.74 1.56 9.18
N PHE A 12 -1.65 2.79 8.65
CA PHE A 12 -0.39 3.27 8.09
C PHE A 12 0.64 3.43 9.21
N LEU A 13 1.83 2.88 9.00
CA LEU A 13 2.97 3.10 9.88
C LEU A 13 3.63 4.44 9.56
N SER A 14 4.18 5.08 10.59
CA SER A 14 5.06 6.21 10.39
C SER A 14 6.41 5.73 9.85
N ARG A 15 7.15 6.58 9.12
CA ARG A 15 8.46 6.22 8.54
C ARG A 15 9.45 5.69 9.58
N GLY A 16 9.39 6.17 10.82
CA GLY A 16 10.25 5.68 11.91
C GLY A 16 9.91 4.26 12.40
N ASP A 17 8.72 3.78 12.05
CA ASP A 17 8.16 2.51 12.50
C ASP A 17 8.18 1.42 11.41
N PHE A 18 8.64 1.70 10.19
CA PHE A 18 8.70 0.71 9.11
C PHE A 18 9.48 -0.55 9.49
N LYS A 19 10.60 -0.40 10.19
CA LYS A 19 11.39 -1.50 10.77
C LYS A 19 10.65 -2.44 11.74
N ASN A 20 9.44 -2.06 12.17
CA ASN A 20 8.58 -2.89 13.03
C ASN A 20 7.65 -3.79 12.20
N ALA A 21 7.64 -3.64 10.87
CA ALA A 21 6.99 -4.52 9.92
C ALA A 21 7.96 -5.59 9.45
N GLU A 22 7.47 -6.82 9.31
CA GLU A 22 8.30 -7.94 8.85
C GLU A 22 8.63 -7.79 7.36
N VAL A 23 7.72 -7.23 6.56
CA VAL A 23 7.90 -6.96 5.13
C VAL A 23 9.10 -6.05 4.83
N ASP A 24 9.50 -5.19 5.79
CA ASP A 24 10.65 -4.27 5.68
C ASP A 24 11.99 -5.02 5.46
N ASN A 25 12.10 -6.24 5.99
CA ASN A 25 13.29 -7.10 5.84
C ASN A 25 13.50 -7.60 4.40
N TYR A 26 12.50 -7.46 3.52
CA TYR A 26 12.52 -7.99 2.15
C TYR A 26 12.69 -6.90 1.09
N ILE A 27 12.83 -5.64 1.50
CA ILE A 27 12.99 -4.50 0.61
C ILE A 27 14.44 -4.39 0.17
N SER A 28 14.66 -4.23 -1.13
CA SER A 28 15.99 -4.16 -1.74
C SER A 28 16.57 -2.75 -1.63
N TYR A 29 16.81 -2.29 -0.39
CA TYR A 29 17.35 -0.95 -0.10
C TYR A 29 18.69 -0.68 -0.80
N GLU A 30 19.52 -1.71 -0.95
CA GLU A 30 20.80 -1.66 -1.68
C GLU A 30 20.65 -1.29 -3.15
N ASP A 31 19.48 -1.53 -3.74
CA ASP A 31 19.17 -1.24 -5.14
C ASP A 31 18.42 0.08 -5.30
N GLY A 32 18.35 0.92 -4.26
CA GLY A 32 17.63 2.20 -4.27
C GLY A 32 16.11 2.06 -4.16
N GLU A 33 15.62 0.92 -3.68
CA GLU A 33 14.22 0.77 -3.30
C GLU A 33 13.97 1.42 -1.93
N PHE A 34 12.83 2.09 -1.78
CA PHE A 34 12.41 2.65 -0.50
C PHE A 34 10.89 2.59 -0.31
N VAL A 35 10.47 2.49 0.95
CA VAL A 35 9.04 2.46 1.33
C VAL A 35 8.40 3.84 1.12
N CYS A 36 7.31 3.86 0.35
CA CYS A 36 6.42 5.00 0.20
C CYS A 36 5.25 4.92 1.18
N PHE A 37 4.59 3.76 1.26
CA PHE A 37 3.54 3.47 2.24
C PHE A 37 3.70 2.08 2.81
N LEU A 38 3.44 1.94 4.11
CA LEU A 38 3.37 0.65 4.76
C LEU A 38 2.14 0.62 5.66
N ILE A 39 1.23 -0.30 5.37
CA ILE A 39 0.00 -0.53 6.12
C ILE A 39 0.12 -1.88 6.81
N LYS A 40 -0.14 -1.93 8.11
CA LYS A 40 -0.05 -3.15 8.91
C LYS A 40 -1.37 -3.42 9.62
N SER A 41 -1.90 -4.62 9.46
CA SER A 41 -2.98 -5.17 10.27
C SER A 41 -2.46 -6.35 11.11
N PRO A 42 -3.29 -6.98 11.97
CA PRO A 42 -2.91 -8.22 12.64
C PRO A 42 -2.62 -9.39 11.67
N ASP A 43 -3.27 -9.40 10.50
CA ASP A 43 -3.25 -10.54 9.58
C ASP A 43 -2.34 -10.33 8.36
N GLU A 44 -2.17 -9.07 7.92
CA GLU A 44 -1.47 -8.72 6.68
C GLU A 44 -0.60 -7.46 6.82
N GLU A 45 0.51 -7.42 6.09
CA GLU A 45 1.31 -6.23 5.85
C GLU A 45 1.32 -5.91 4.36
N HIS A 46 1.03 -4.65 4.03
CA HIS A 46 1.03 -4.14 2.67
C HIS A 46 2.09 -3.04 2.56
N CYS A 47 3.08 -3.24 1.71
CA CYS A 47 4.15 -2.28 1.51
C CYS A 47 4.20 -1.85 0.04
N PHE A 48 4.10 -0.56 -0.17
CA PHE A 48 4.24 0.10 -1.47
C PHE A 48 5.58 0.82 -1.48
N THR A 49 6.45 0.46 -2.40
CA THR A 49 7.75 1.09 -2.62
C THR A 49 7.71 1.93 -3.90
N ASN A 50 8.80 2.64 -4.18
CA ASN A 50 8.97 3.29 -5.48
C ASN A 50 9.06 2.29 -6.66
N LYS A 51 9.31 0.99 -6.40
CA LYS A 51 9.50 -0.03 -7.44
C LYS A 51 8.38 -1.06 -7.53
N GLY A 52 7.64 -1.29 -6.45
CA GLY A 52 6.64 -2.34 -6.43
C GLY A 52 5.74 -2.39 -5.21
N TYR A 53 4.93 -3.43 -5.19
CA TYR A 53 4.01 -3.76 -4.11
C TYR A 53 4.38 -5.10 -3.49
N TYR A 54 4.39 -5.15 -2.16
CA TYR A 54 4.66 -6.35 -1.36
C TYR A 54 3.45 -6.59 -0.46
N ARG A 55 3.03 -7.85 -0.40
CA ARG A 55 2.03 -8.32 0.57
C ARG A 55 2.63 -9.46 1.37
N LEU A 56 2.66 -9.33 2.68
CA LEU A 56 3.00 -10.42 3.58
C LEU A 56 1.74 -10.85 4.33
N LYS A 57 1.35 -12.12 4.17
CA LYS A 57 0.21 -12.74 4.85
C LYS A 57 0.67 -14.01 5.54
N GLY A 58 0.73 -13.98 6.87
CA GLY A 58 1.35 -15.07 7.64
C GLY A 58 2.82 -15.24 7.24
N THR A 59 3.15 -16.29 6.48
CA THR A 59 4.50 -16.57 5.96
C THR A 59 4.62 -16.40 4.45
N ASP A 60 3.52 -16.10 3.76
CA ASP A 60 3.49 -15.99 2.31
C ASP A 60 3.77 -14.53 1.91
N LEU A 61 4.84 -14.34 1.13
CA LEU A 61 5.25 -13.04 0.60
C LEU A 61 4.97 -12.99 -0.90
N ASP A 62 4.05 -12.12 -1.29
CA ASP A 62 3.84 -11.76 -2.69
C ASP A 62 4.60 -10.47 -3.00
N ARG A 63 5.30 -10.43 -4.13
CA ARG A 63 6.01 -9.24 -4.64
C ARG A 63 5.65 -8.99 -6.09
N TYR A 64 5.21 -7.77 -6.37
CA TYR A 64 4.82 -7.31 -7.69
C TYR A 64 5.57 -6.04 -8.05
N GLU A 65 6.55 -6.17 -8.95
CA GLU A 65 7.28 -5.01 -9.49
C GLU A 65 6.41 -4.26 -10.49
N PHE A 66 6.34 -2.93 -10.38
CA PHE A 66 5.48 -2.10 -11.22
C PHE A 66 5.93 -2.05 -12.68
N ASN A 67 7.21 -2.30 -12.94
CA ASN A 67 7.78 -2.43 -14.29
C ASN A 67 7.41 -3.75 -15.00
N ARG A 68 6.76 -4.69 -14.30
CA ARG A 68 6.40 -6.01 -14.84
C ARG A 68 4.94 -6.37 -14.65
N HIS A 69 4.27 -5.72 -13.70
CA HIS A 69 2.88 -5.99 -13.36
C HIS A 69 2.09 -4.70 -13.38
N LYS A 70 1.14 -4.61 -14.32
CA LYS A 70 0.26 -3.46 -14.43
C LYS A 70 -0.76 -3.45 -13.30
N LEU A 71 -1.01 -2.27 -12.74
CA LEU A 71 -2.13 -1.97 -11.87
C LEU A 71 -3.39 -1.79 -12.73
N GLU A 72 -4.43 -2.51 -12.38
CA GLU A 72 -5.72 -2.52 -13.07
C GLU A 72 -6.85 -2.34 -12.05
N ASP A 73 -8.02 -1.90 -12.51
CA ASP A 73 -9.24 -1.78 -11.71
C ASP A 73 -9.02 -1.16 -10.31
N VAL A 74 -8.35 0.00 -10.28
CA VAL A 74 -8.07 0.74 -9.03
C VAL A 74 -9.35 1.42 -8.54
N GLU A 75 -9.81 1.04 -7.35
CA GLU A 75 -11.06 1.48 -6.73
C GLU A 75 -10.83 1.95 -5.28
N PHE A 76 -11.70 2.85 -4.82
CA PHE A 76 -11.72 3.32 -3.44
C PHE A 76 -13.15 3.22 -2.89
N GLU A 77 -13.32 2.48 -1.79
CA GLU A 77 -14.59 2.33 -1.12
C GLU A 77 -14.64 3.21 0.13
N LEU A 78 -15.68 4.05 0.21
CA LEU A 78 -15.91 4.91 1.36
C LEU A 78 -16.54 4.11 2.49
N ALA A 79 -16.11 4.39 3.72
CA ALA A 79 -16.76 3.89 4.92
C ALA A 79 -18.25 4.27 4.91
N GLY A 80 -19.13 3.28 5.08
CA GLY A 80 -20.52 3.54 5.39
C GLY A 80 -20.67 4.21 6.76
N ARG A 81 -21.91 4.60 7.09
CA ARG A 81 -22.20 5.36 8.33
C ARG A 81 -21.72 4.65 9.60
N PHE A 82 -21.66 3.32 9.59
CA PHE A 82 -21.30 2.49 10.74
C PHE A 82 -19.98 1.74 10.57
N ASP A 83 -19.38 1.76 9.38
CA ASP A 83 -18.18 0.98 9.07
C ASP A 83 -16.93 1.64 9.70
N GLY A 84 -15.95 0.83 10.06
CA GLY A 84 -14.75 1.23 10.79
C GLY A 84 -13.59 1.67 9.89
N ASP A 85 -13.73 1.38 8.61
CA ASP A 85 -12.68 1.27 7.62
C ASP A 85 -13.10 1.89 6.27
N VAL A 86 -12.08 2.27 5.50
CA VAL A 86 -12.17 2.53 4.06
C VAL A 86 -11.35 1.47 3.36
N GLU A 87 -11.69 1.16 2.12
CA GLU A 87 -11.00 0.09 1.38
C GLU A 87 -10.33 0.65 0.12
N VAL A 88 -9.09 0.23 -0.13
CA VAL A 88 -8.39 0.45 -1.40
C VAL A 88 -8.28 -0.89 -2.13
N LYS A 89 -8.82 -0.95 -3.35
CA LYS A 89 -8.88 -2.18 -4.16
C LYS A 89 -8.14 -1.97 -5.48
N PHE A 90 -7.45 -3.00 -5.94
CA PHE A 90 -6.79 -3.01 -7.24
C PHE A 90 -6.46 -4.43 -7.69
N ILE A 91 -6.16 -4.60 -8.98
CA ILE A 91 -5.63 -5.82 -9.56
C ILE A 91 -4.15 -5.60 -9.89
N ILE A 92 -3.30 -6.56 -9.57
CA ILE A 92 -1.90 -6.58 -10.00
C ILE A 92 -1.42 -8.01 -10.18
N GLY A 93 -0.74 -8.30 -11.29
CA GLY A 93 -0.25 -9.66 -11.59
C GLY A 93 -1.34 -10.74 -11.74
N GLY A 94 -2.61 -10.33 -11.93
CA GLY A 94 -3.78 -11.21 -11.96
C GLY A 94 -4.46 -11.41 -10.61
N ASP A 95 -3.86 -10.95 -9.52
CA ASP A 95 -4.42 -11.03 -8.18
C ASP A 95 -5.29 -9.81 -7.85
N LYS A 96 -6.42 -10.07 -7.19
CA LYS A 96 -7.27 -9.03 -6.61
C LYS A 96 -6.78 -8.72 -5.21
N ILE A 97 -6.37 -7.48 -5.00
CA ILE A 97 -5.91 -6.97 -3.71
C ILE A 97 -7.01 -6.11 -3.11
N ASN A 98 -7.30 -6.33 -1.82
CA ASN A 98 -8.11 -5.46 -1.00
C ASN A 98 -7.30 -5.05 0.23
N VAL A 99 -7.25 -3.76 0.52
CA VAL A 99 -6.57 -3.22 1.70
C VAL A 99 -7.59 -2.44 2.53
N ASP A 100 -8.05 -3.07 3.60
CA ASP A 100 -8.93 -2.44 4.59
C ASP A 100 -8.10 -1.55 5.51
N ILE A 101 -8.47 -0.28 5.62
CA ILE A 101 -7.69 0.74 6.34
C ILE A 101 -8.61 1.43 7.33
N ASN A 102 -8.13 1.58 8.57
CA ASN A 102 -8.88 2.29 9.60
C ASN A 102 -9.33 3.68 9.11
N LYS A 103 -10.64 3.97 9.21
CA LYS A 103 -11.22 5.21 8.67
C LYS A 103 -10.64 6.49 9.27
N ALA A 104 -10.00 6.42 10.44
CA ALA A 104 -9.28 7.56 11.00
C ALA A 104 -8.13 8.04 10.12
N GLN A 105 -7.63 7.18 9.22
CA GLN A 105 -6.57 7.47 8.24
C GLN A 105 -7.12 7.59 6.81
N SER A 106 -8.41 7.92 6.64
CA SER A 106 -9.05 8.01 5.32
C SER A 106 -8.38 9.00 4.37
N GLU A 107 -7.77 10.09 4.87
CA GLU A 107 -7.04 11.03 4.01
C GLU A 107 -5.78 10.39 3.41
N GLN A 108 -4.97 9.69 4.23
CA GLN A 108 -3.82 8.93 3.72
C GLN A 108 -4.25 7.81 2.75
N ALA A 109 -5.38 7.14 3.02
CA ALA A 109 -5.93 6.14 2.12
C ALA A 109 -6.36 6.75 0.77
N LYS A 110 -6.92 7.97 0.75
CA LYS A 110 -7.22 8.70 -0.49
C LYS A 110 -5.96 9.05 -1.26
N ASP A 111 -4.86 9.38 -0.59
CA ASP A 111 -3.60 9.69 -1.26
C ASP A 111 -2.98 8.43 -1.87
N LEU A 112 -3.00 7.30 -1.15
CA LEU A 112 -2.65 5.99 -1.72
C LEU A 112 -3.49 5.69 -2.97
N TYR A 113 -4.82 5.83 -2.89
CA TYR A 113 -5.70 5.64 -4.04
C TYR A 113 -5.30 6.53 -5.24
N LYS A 114 -5.10 7.84 -5.03
CA LYS A 114 -4.71 8.76 -6.12
C LYS A 114 -3.40 8.35 -6.76
N ILE A 115 -2.43 7.91 -5.97
CA ILE A 115 -1.13 7.45 -6.45
C ILE A 115 -1.28 6.17 -7.27
N LEU A 116 -2.00 5.17 -6.76
CA LEU A 116 -2.24 3.91 -7.49
C LEU A 116 -3.01 4.16 -8.80
N TYR A 117 -3.99 5.06 -8.78
CA TYR A 117 -4.72 5.46 -9.97
C TYR A 117 -3.84 6.21 -10.97
N LYS A 118 -2.92 7.07 -10.48
CA LYS A 118 -1.95 7.73 -11.33
C LYS A 118 -0.99 6.71 -11.94
N LEU A 119 -0.42 5.82 -11.14
CA LEU A 119 0.47 4.74 -11.58
C LEU A 119 -0.19 3.88 -12.65
N SER A 120 -1.42 3.39 -12.43
CA SER A 120 -2.13 2.57 -13.44
C SER A 120 -2.30 3.27 -14.79
N SER A 121 -2.32 4.61 -14.80
CA SER A 121 -2.42 5.42 -16.02
C SER A 121 -1.08 5.72 -16.71
N VAL A 122 0.05 5.67 -15.99
CA VAL A 122 1.38 6.05 -16.51
C VAL A 122 2.41 4.93 -16.52
N GLN A 123 2.08 3.75 -16.00
CA GLN A 123 2.98 2.61 -15.95
C GLN A 123 3.59 2.30 -17.33
N ASN A 124 4.92 2.22 -17.34
CA ASN A 124 5.75 1.82 -18.47
C ASN A 124 6.61 0.63 -18.04
N PHE A 125 6.55 -0.47 -18.78
CA PHE A 125 7.31 -1.68 -18.43
C PHE A 125 8.84 -1.55 -18.63
N GLU A 126 9.30 -0.43 -19.18
CA GLU A 126 10.73 -0.06 -19.25
C GLU A 126 11.17 0.84 -18.08
N GLU A 127 10.24 1.35 -17.27
CA GLU A 127 10.53 2.23 -16.13
C GLU A 127 10.69 1.41 -14.86
N ASP A 128 11.87 1.46 -14.25
CA ASP A 128 12.23 0.69 -13.04
C ASP A 128 11.97 1.46 -11.74
N ASP A 129 11.76 2.77 -11.81
CA ASP A 129 11.58 3.63 -10.64
C ASP A 129 10.40 4.60 -10.86
N TYR A 130 9.44 4.59 -9.93
CA TYR A 130 8.27 5.45 -9.98
C TYR A 130 8.27 6.53 -8.89
N SER A 131 9.44 6.85 -8.31
CA SER A 131 9.59 7.89 -7.29
C SER A 131 8.87 9.19 -7.65
N ASP A 132 9.02 9.66 -8.89
CA ASP A 132 8.39 10.89 -9.40
C ASP A 132 6.87 10.87 -9.26
N VAL A 133 6.23 9.70 -9.38
CA VAL A 133 4.79 9.55 -9.22
C VAL A 133 4.42 9.63 -7.74
N PHE A 134 5.20 9.04 -6.84
CA PHE A 134 4.93 9.11 -5.40
C PHE A 134 5.22 10.50 -4.82
N GLU A 135 6.32 11.14 -5.22
CA GLU A 135 6.74 12.47 -4.73
C GLU A 135 5.70 13.56 -5.03
N GLN A 136 5.02 13.49 -6.18
CA GLN A 136 3.93 14.41 -6.53
C GLN A 136 2.80 14.48 -5.49
N PHE A 137 2.63 13.42 -4.69
CA PHE A 137 1.55 13.30 -3.73
C PHE A 137 2.03 13.27 -2.27
N LEU A 138 3.29 12.90 -2.01
CA LEU A 138 3.86 12.78 -0.66
C LEU A 138 4.41 14.12 -0.10
N ASP A 139 4.62 15.12 -0.96
CA ASP A 139 5.20 16.42 -0.58
C ASP A 139 4.17 17.54 -0.25
N ASN A 140 2.89 17.20 -0.05
CA ASN A 140 1.83 18.14 0.37
C ASN A 140 1.38 17.92 1.82
#